data_AF-A0A3P9NDM9-F1
#
_entry.id   AF-A0A3P9NDM9-F1
#
_cell.length_a   1.000
_cell.length_b   1.000
_cell.length_c   1.000
_cell.angle_alpha   90.00
_cell.angle_beta   90.00
_cell.angle_gamma   90.00
#
_symmetry.space_group_name_H-M   'P 1'
#
loop_
_entity.id
_entity.type
_entity.pdbx_description
1 polymer ?
#
loop_
_entity_poly.entity_id
_entity_poly.type
_entity_poly.pdbx_seq_one_letter_code
_entity_poly.pdbx_strand_id
1 'polypeptide(L)'
;IDFLLPVKSLFWLFTKSPVGGAKVEVPVVGNSQCKSSYGDSAITDNMMCAGLLEGGKDSCQGDSGGPMVSKQGNLWIQSGIVSFGEGCAKPNFPGVYTRVSQYESWINSVINTNQPGCQDVSVLC
;
A
#
# COMPACT_ATOMS: atom_id res chain seq x y z
N ILE A 1 -2.38 14.22 -10.46
CA ILE A 1 -1.46 14.14 -9.31
C ILE A 1 -0.17 13.57 -9.85
N ASP A 2 0.81 14.44 -10.06
CA ASP A 2 2.10 14.10 -10.68
C ASP A 2 3.00 13.46 -9.62
N PHE A 3 3.34 12.19 -9.80
CA PHE A 3 4.24 11.40 -8.94
C PHE A 3 5.72 11.75 -9.18
N LEU A 4 6.06 13.05 -9.26
CA LEU A 4 7.42 13.53 -9.55
C LEU A 4 8.12 14.16 -8.34
N LEU A 5 8.10 13.47 -7.20
CA LEU A 5 9.09 13.70 -6.13
C LEU A 5 9.64 12.36 -5.64
N PRO A 6 10.94 12.29 -5.29
CA PRO A 6 11.57 11.05 -4.81
C PRO A 6 11.08 10.76 -3.39
N VAL A 7 9.87 10.22 -3.27
CA VAL A 7 9.38 9.64 -2.02
C VAL A 7 10.20 8.38 -1.76
N LYS A 8 11.22 8.52 -0.90
CA LYS A 8 11.86 7.38 -0.23
C LYS A 8 10.83 6.79 0.72
N SER A 9 9.93 6.00 0.15
CA SER A 9 8.83 5.41 0.89
C SER A 9 9.37 4.27 1.75
N LEU A 10 9.32 4.51 3.06
CA LEU A 10 9.62 3.54 4.12
C LEU A 10 8.28 2.87 4.46
N PHE A 11 8.19 1.54 4.45
CA PHE A 11 6.91 0.82 4.58
C PHE A 11 6.88 -0.07 5.82
N TRP A 12 5.73 -0.10 6.50
CA TRP A 12 5.48 -0.97 7.66
C TRP A 12 4.29 -1.87 7.36
N LEU A 13 4.56 -3.16 7.17
CA LEU A 13 3.57 -4.22 7.21
C LEU A 13 3.39 -4.62 8.68
N PHE A 14 2.28 -4.27 9.30
CA PHE A 14 1.96 -4.78 10.65
C PHE A 14 1.19 -6.08 10.50
N THR A 15 1.89 -7.20 10.65
CA THR A 15 1.28 -8.53 10.66
C THR A 15 1.33 -9.00 12.11
N LYS A 16 0.17 -9.39 12.67
CA LYS A 16 0.11 -9.95 14.02
C LYS A 16 0.76 -11.33 14.00
N SER A 17 2.07 -11.40 14.26
CA SER A 17 2.81 -12.63 14.53
C SER A 17 3.46 -12.54 15.91
N PRO A 18 3.53 -13.62 16.73
CA PRO A 18 4.04 -13.58 18.10
C PRO A 18 5.56 -13.35 18.18
N VAL A 19 6.23 -13.35 17.04
CA VAL A 19 7.65 -13.02 16.87
C VAL A 19 7.65 -11.61 16.28
N GLY A 20 8.22 -10.63 17.01
CA GLY A 20 8.13 -9.19 16.74
C GLY A 20 7.92 -8.82 15.27
N GLY A 21 6.84 -8.08 14.99
CA GLY A 21 6.31 -7.84 13.65
C GLY A 21 7.38 -7.58 12.60
N ALA A 22 7.40 -8.42 11.56
CA ALA A 22 8.34 -8.27 10.45
C ALA A 22 7.96 -7.04 9.63
N LYS A 23 8.91 -6.12 9.44
CA LYS A 23 8.76 -4.95 8.56
C LYS A 23 9.55 -5.16 7.27
N VAL A 24 9.00 -4.72 6.15
CA VAL A 24 9.65 -4.80 4.84
C VAL A 24 9.42 -3.51 4.08
N GLU A 25 10.49 -2.98 3.50
CA GLU A 25 10.47 -1.80 2.65
C GLU A 25 10.45 -2.20 1.17
N VAL A 26 9.44 -1.73 0.44
CA VAL A 26 9.21 -2.07 -0.97
C VAL A 26 8.75 -0.84 -1.76
N PRO A 27 9.35 -0.46 -2.90
CA PRO A 27 8.94 0.73 -3.62
C PRO A 27 7.50 0.61 -4.17
N VAL A 28 6.80 1.75 -4.32
CA VAL A 28 5.53 1.79 -5.05
C VAL A 28 5.81 1.53 -6.52
N VAL A 29 5.01 0.65 -7.11
CA VAL A 29 5.02 0.33 -8.53
C VAL A 29 3.82 1.02 -9.17
N GLY A 30 4.04 1.73 -10.28
CA GLY A 30 2.97 2.40 -11.02
C GLY A 30 1.93 1.40 -11.55
N ASN A 31 0.66 1.80 -11.59
CA ASN A 31 -0.42 0.90 -12.03
C ASN A 31 -0.21 0.35 -13.45
N SER A 32 0.36 1.12 -14.38
CA SER A 32 0.69 0.65 -15.74
C SER A 32 1.71 -0.50 -15.73
N GLN A 33 2.74 -0.37 -14.91
CA GLN A 33 3.74 -1.42 -14.74
C GLN A 33 3.16 -2.64 -14.05
N CYS A 34 2.32 -2.44 -13.02
CA CYS A 34 1.66 -3.56 -12.36
C CYS A 34 0.68 -4.30 -13.28
N LYS A 35 -0.04 -3.58 -14.14
CA LYS A 35 -0.87 -4.15 -15.22
C LYS A 35 -0.05 -4.95 -16.22
N SER A 36 1.18 -4.55 -16.49
CA SER A 36 2.08 -5.33 -17.36
C SER A 36 2.42 -6.70 -16.77
N SER A 37 2.37 -6.85 -15.44
CA SER A 37 2.62 -8.10 -14.74
C SER A 37 1.37 -8.97 -14.56
N TYR A 38 0.24 -8.36 -14.18
CA TYR A 38 -0.99 -9.08 -13.81
C TYR A 38 -2.06 -9.09 -14.92
N GLY A 39 -1.90 -8.27 -15.96
CA GLY A 39 -2.90 -8.02 -16.99
C GLY A 39 -3.80 -6.82 -16.69
N ASP A 40 -4.29 -6.18 -17.76
CA ASP A 40 -5.07 -4.93 -17.67
C ASP A 40 -6.41 -5.08 -16.91
N SER A 41 -7.00 -6.28 -16.91
CA SER A 41 -8.26 -6.56 -16.23
C SER A 41 -8.10 -6.89 -14.74
N ALA A 42 -6.89 -7.23 -14.29
CA ALA A 42 -6.64 -7.66 -12.91
C ALA A 42 -6.37 -6.49 -11.95
N ILE A 43 -5.82 -5.38 -12.46
CA ILE A 43 -5.45 -4.22 -11.64
C ILE A 43 -6.38 -3.05 -11.94
N THR A 44 -7.16 -2.66 -10.93
CA THR A 44 -8.10 -1.53 -11.00
C THR A 44 -7.50 -0.25 -10.42
N ASP A 45 -8.16 0.89 -10.62
CA ASP A 45 -7.72 2.17 -10.04
C ASP A 45 -7.90 2.22 -8.51
N ASN A 46 -8.75 1.34 -7.96
CA ASN A 46 -8.90 1.08 -6.53
C ASN A 46 -7.73 0.31 -5.91
N MET A 47 -6.74 -0.05 -6.72
CA MET A 47 -5.56 -0.82 -6.30
C MET A 47 -4.28 -0.02 -6.54
N MET A 48 -3.27 -0.37 -5.77
CA MET A 48 -1.89 0.07 -5.93
C MET A 48 -0.96 -1.12 -5.75
N CYS A 49 0.22 -1.08 -6.35
CA CYS A 49 1.19 -2.15 -6.24
C CYS A 49 2.46 -1.66 -5.56
N ALA A 50 3.11 -2.54 -4.82
CA ALA A 50 4.41 -2.26 -4.23
C ALA A 50 5.24 -3.54 -4.16
N GLY A 51 6.53 -3.42 -4.45
CA GLY A 51 7.41 -4.57 -4.55
C GLY A 51 8.65 -4.26 -5.33
N LEU A 52 9.69 -5.06 -5.10
CA LEU A 52 10.87 -5.08 -5.95
C LEU A 52 10.57 -5.92 -7.20
N LEU A 53 10.93 -5.41 -8.38
CA LEU A 53 10.71 -6.15 -9.62
C LEU A 53 11.66 -7.35 -9.73
N GLU A 54 12.80 -7.28 -9.07
CA GLU A 54 13.71 -8.41 -8.87
C GLU A 54 13.16 -9.46 -7.87
N GLY A 55 12.06 -9.16 -7.16
CA GLY A 55 11.51 -10.01 -6.11
C GLY A 55 12.27 -9.92 -4.78
N GLY A 56 12.15 -10.95 -3.96
CA GLY A 56 12.88 -11.07 -2.67
C GLY A 56 12.28 -10.31 -1.47
N LYS A 57 11.36 -9.36 -1.71
CA LYS A 57 10.65 -8.63 -0.66
C LYS A 57 9.18 -8.43 -1.02
N ASP A 58 8.28 -8.85 -0.15
CA ASP A 58 6.84 -8.77 -0.35
C ASP A 58 6.08 -8.98 0.96
N SER A 59 4.81 -8.60 0.96
CA SER A 59 3.81 -9.22 1.85
C SER A 59 3.53 -10.66 1.41
N CYS A 60 3.01 -11.49 2.30
CA CYS A 60 2.75 -12.89 2.02
C CYS A 60 1.42 -13.37 2.63
N GLN A 61 1.13 -14.66 2.52
CA GLN A 61 -0.12 -15.21 3.05
C GLN A 61 -0.19 -15.00 4.57
N GLY A 62 -1.34 -14.52 5.05
CA GLY A 62 -1.54 -14.14 6.44
C GLY A 62 -1.34 -12.65 6.72
N ASP A 63 -0.80 -11.89 5.76
CA ASP A 63 -0.60 -10.45 5.91
C ASP A 63 -1.80 -9.62 5.41
N SER A 64 -2.77 -10.26 4.74
CA SER A 64 -3.99 -9.63 4.21
C SER A 64 -4.72 -8.82 5.27
N GLY A 65 -5.11 -7.59 4.93
CA GLY A 65 -5.68 -6.63 5.88
C GLY A 65 -4.65 -5.85 6.69
N GLY A 66 -3.36 -6.22 6.62
CA GLY A 66 -2.26 -5.45 7.19
C GLY A 66 -2.12 -4.08 6.52
N PRO A 67 -1.70 -3.04 7.25
CA PRO A 67 -1.50 -1.72 6.69
C PRO A 67 -0.23 -1.68 5.82
N MET A 68 -0.27 -0.86 4.79
CA MET A 68 0.90 -0.35 4.08
C MET A 68 0.94 1.16 4.30
N VAL A 69 1.98 1.67 4.94
CA VAL A 69 2.13 3.09 5.24
C VAL A 69 3.26 3.72 4.43
N SER A 70 3.10 4.98 4.07
CA SER A 70 4.14 5.82 3.47
C SER A 70 4.53 6.93 4.44
N LYS A 71 5.78 7.40 4.34
CA LYS A 71 6.28 8.50 5.15
C LYS A 71 6.28 9.79 4.34
N GLN A 72 5.54 10.80 4.78
CA GLN A 72 5.56 12.15 4.23
C GLN A 72 6.09 13.12 5.31
N GLY A 73 7.35 13.52 5.19
CA GLY A 73 8.02 14.30 6.22
C GLY A 73 8.10 13.55 7.55
N ASN A 74 7.42 14.06 8.58
CA ASN A 74 7.32 13.42 9.90
C ASN A 74 6.03 12.62 10.10
N LEU A 75 5.15 12.58 9.10
CA LEU A 75 3.85 11.90 9.17
C LEU A 75 3.92 10.52 8.52
N TRP A 76 3.21 9.58 9.15
CA TRP A 76 2.97 8.24 8.64
C TRP A 76 1.54 8.17 8.14
N ILE A 77 1.37 7.89 6.86
CA ILE A 77 0.07 7.88 6.20
C ILE A 77 -0.19 6.46 5.72
N GLN A 78 -1.34 5.90 6.07
CA GLN A 78 -1.75 4.59 5.56
C GLN A 78 -2.21 4.73 4.12
N SER A 79 -1.35 4.38 3.17
CA SER A 79 -1.61 4.50 1.74
C SER A 79 -2.25 3.23 1.16
N GLY A 80 -2.00 2.08 1.78
CA GLY A 80 -2.44 0.79 1.27
C GLY A 80 -2.94 -0.18 2.35
N ILE A 81 -3.66 -1.21 1.91
CA ILE A 81 -4.05 -2.38 2.72
C ILE A 81 -3.66 -3.63 1.92
N VAL A 82 -2.92 -4.56 2.53
CA VAL A 82 -2.49 -5.80 1.87
C VAL A 82 -3.71 -6.56 1.36
N SER A 83 -3.71 -6.91 0.07
CA SER A 83 -4.81 -7.59 -0.57
C SER A 83 -4.39 -8.95 -1.12
N PHE A 84 -3.63 -8.98 -2.22
CA PHE A 84 -3.24 -10.21 -2.90
C PHE A 84 -1.90 -10.07 -3.64
N GLY A 85 -1.41 -11.17 -4.20
CA GLY A 85 -0.24 -11.21 -5.06
C GLY A 85 -0.10 -12.59 -5.72
N GLU A 86 0.76 -12.68 -6.73
CA GLU A 86 1.10 -13.95 -7.39
C GLU A 86 2.31 -14.60 -6.69
N GLY A 87 2.03 -15.53 -5.78
CA GLY A 87 3.04 -16.05 -4.87
C GLY A 87 3.48 -15.01 -3.84
N CYS A 88 4.70 -15.14 -3.31
CA CYS A 88 5.32 -14.12 -2.45
C CYS A 88 6.71 -13.80 -2.97
N ALA A 89 7.03 -12.51 -3.05
CA ALA A 89 8.38 -12.03 -3.39
C ALA A 89 8.88 -12.55 -4.76
N LYS A 90 7.95 -12.80 -5.67
CA LYS A 90 8.22 -13.35 -7.00
C LYS A 90 8.69 -12.23 -7.93
N PRO A 91 9.77 -12.44 -8.72
CA PRO A 91 10.22 -11.44 -9.69
C PRO A 91 9.10 -11.05 -10.65
N ASN A 92 9.01 -9.75 -10.95
CA ASN A 92 8.00 -9.09 -11.77
C ASN A 92 6.57 -9.10 -11.23
N PHE A 93 6.28 -9.75 -10.10
CA PHE A 93 4.94 -9.79 -9.52
C PHE A 93 4.95 -9.05 -8.18
N PRO A 94 4.82 -7.70 -8.18
CA PRO A 94 4.73 -6.94 -6.94
C PRO A 94 3.45 -7.30 -6.18
N GLY A 95 3.45 -7.12 -4.85
CA GLY A 95 2.26 -7.24 -4.03
C GLY A 95 1.21 -6.20 -4.42
N VAL A 96 -0.06 -6.58 -4.33
CA VAL A 96 -1.21 -5.74 -4.65
C VAL A 96 -1.94 -5.34 -3.38
N TYR A 97 -2.20 -4.05 -3.27
CA TYR A 97 -2.78 -3.40 -2.11
C TYR A 97 -4.03 -2.62 -2.52
N THR A 98 -5.02 -2.54 -1.63
CA THR A 98 -6.13 -1.60 -1.78
C THR A 98 -5.60 -0.18 -1.64
N ARG A 99 -5.93 0.71 -2.57
CA ARG A 99 -5.52 2.12 -2.55
C ARG A 99 -6.41 2.91 -1.60
N VAL A 100 -5.93 3.21 -0.39
CA VAL A 100 -6.75 3.83 0.68
C VAL A 100 -7.34 5.18 0.26
N SER A 101 -6.61 5.97 -0.54
CA SER A 101 -7.10 7.27 -1.02
C SER A 101 -8.36 7.20 -1.88
N GLN A 102 -8.68 6.05 -2.49
CA GLN A 102 -9.95 5.88 -3.24
C GLN A 102 -11.16 5.64 -2.31
N TYR A 103 -10.90 5.31 -1.04
CA TYR A 103 -11.92 4.96 -0.06
C TYR A 103 -12.07 6.02 1.04
N GLU A 104 -11.35 7.15 0.95
CA GLU A 104 -11.37 8.22 1.96
C GLU A 104 -12.79 8.70 2.28
N SER A 105 -13.58 9.04 1.25
CA SER A 105 -14.97 9.50 1.43
C SER A 105 -15.84 8.46 2.15
N TRP A 106 -15.65 7.18 1.81
CA TRP A 106 -16.38 6.08 2.46
C TRP A 106 -15.94 5.93 3.92
N ILE A 107 -14.64 5.92 4.19
CA ILE A 107 -14.08 5.85 5.55
C ILE A 107 -14.63 7.00 6.40
N ASN A 108 -14.60 8.23 5.88
CA ASN A 108 -15.10 9.42 6.58
C ASN A 108 -16.61 9.36 6.84
N SER A 109 -17.39 8.72 5.95
CA SER A 109 -18.82 8.51 6.17
C SER A 109 -19.13 7.49 7.27
N VAL A 110 -18.25 6.50 7.47
CA VAL A 110 -18.41 5.45 8.49
C VAL A 110 -17.91 5.91 9.85
N ILE A 111 -16.78 6.63 9.88
CA ILE A 111 -16.18 7.15 11.11
C ILE A 111 -16.78 8.52 11.44
N ASN A 112 -18.04 8.53 11.87
CA ASN A 112 -18.76 9.75 12.22
C ASN A 112 -18.46 10.29 13.64
N THR A 113 -17.62 9.59 14.42
CA THR A 113 -17.12 10.02 15.74
C THR A 113 -15.66 9.59 15.91
N ASN A 114 -14.83 10.45 16.52
CA ASN A 114 -13.38 10.25 16.71
C ASN A 114 -12.61 9.98 15.41
N GLN A 115 -12.69 10.91 14.46
CA GLN A 115 -11.89 10.94 13.24
C GLN A 115 -10.40 10.68 13.58
N PRO A 116 -9.83 9.49 13.25
CA PRO A 116 -8.40 9.29 13.34
C PRO A 116 -7.77 10.28 12.37
N GLY A 117 -6.85 11.11 12.86
CA GLY A 117 -6.39 12.31 12.17
C GLY A 117 -5.96 12.09 10.72
N CYS A 118 -6.89 12.31 9.79
CA CYS A 118 -6.71 13.17 8.63
C CYS A 118 -7.29 14.53 8.99
N GLN A 119 -6.78 15.17 10.06
CA GLN A 119 -7.17 16.52 10.45
C GLN A 119 -6.42 17.55 9.62
N ASP A 120 -6.55 17.43 8.30
CA ASP A 120 -6.66 18.55 7.38
C ASP A 120 -6.89 17.96 5.99
N VAL A 121 -7.98 18.32 5.35
CA VAL A 121 -8.23 18.08 3.91
C VAL A 121 -7.18 18.79 3.01
N SER A 122 -6.20 19.45 3.62
CA SER A 122 -5.01 20.02 2.98
C SER A 122 -3.71 19.23 3.21
N VAL A 123 -3.72 18.15 4.02
CA VAL A 123 -2.60 17.20 4.10
C VAL A 123 -2.98 15.97 3.29
N LEU A 124 -2.58 16.00 2.01
CA LEU A 124 -2.89 15.01 0.99
C LEU A 124 -2.74 13.56 1.50
N CYS A 125 -3.82 12.79 1.40
CA CYS A 125 -3.75 11.35 1.19
C CYS A 125 -2.96 11.00 -0.08
#